data_AF-A0A820Z2M8-F1
#
_entry.id   AF-A0A820Z2M8-F1
#
_cell.length_a   1.000
_cell.length_b   1.000
_cell.length_c   1.000
_cell.angle_alpha   90.00
_cell.angle_beta   90.00
_cell.angle_gamma   90.00
#
_symmetry.space_group_name_H-M   'P 1'
#
loop_
_entity.id
_entity.type
_entity.pdbx_description
1 polymer ?
#
loop_
_entity_poly.entity_id
_entity_poly.type
_entity_poly.pdbx_seq_one_letter_code
_entity_poly.pdbx_strand_id
1 'polypeptide(L)'
;MCVDKFCIIWLDANASTDESRYAEQKLVSIINHFKKFQDKEQCQKYIETRSEKDRLVMIVSGRLGKEIVPSVHYLPQVMSIYVYCMDKKSNEQWAGKFAKVKAVVVQLDELISRIETDHQSHKTVKESFSINSFTASANAGNSTMGVNGRFLFSEGRVDFLKVEALKCITLASTVEL
;
A
#
# COMPACT_ATOMS: atom_id res chain seq x y z
N MET A 1 18.30 10.83 -9.82
CA MET A 1 17.46 10.86 -8.60
C MET A 1 16.04 10.51 -9.03
N CYS A 2 15.53 9.33 -8.67
CA CYS A 2 14.16 8.94 -9.00
C CYS A 2 13.28 9.20 -7.77
N VAL A 3 12.43 10.21 -7.84
CA VAL A 3 11.36 10.41 -6.87
C VAL A 3 10.28 9.39 -7.21
N ASP A 4 10.06 8.41 -6.31
CA ASP A 4 8.93 7.49 -6.41
C ASP A 4 7.64 8.30 -6.57
N LYS A 5 6.93 8.12 -7.69
CA LYS A 5 5.69 8.84 -7.95
C LYS A 5 4.54 8.08 -7.34
N PHE A 6 3.98 8.62 -6.27
CA PHE A 6 2.67 8.18 -5.78
C PHE A 6 1.58 8.72 -6.70
N CYS A 7 0.70 7.85 -7.18
CA CYS A 7 -0.44 8.23 -8.01
C CYS A 7 -1.68 7.46 -7.58
N ILE A 8 -2.79 8.18 -7.44
CA ILE A 8 -4.11 7.59 -7.26
C ILE A 8 -4.75 7.40 -8.63
N ILE A 9 -5.25 6.19 -8.88
CA ILE A 9 -6.02 5.82 -10.05
C ILE A 9 -7.44 5.52 -9.59
N TRP A 10 -8.43 6.18 -10.19
CA TRP A 10 -9.84 5.90 -9.94
C TRP A 10 -10.49 5.38 -11.21
N LEU A 11 -10.90 4.10 -11.18
CA LEU A 11 -11.67 3.47 -12.25
C LEU A 11 -13.13 3.33 -11.83
N ASP A 12 -13.97 4.18 -12.41
CA ASP A 12 -15.42 4.14 -12.21
C ASP A 12 -16.14 4.57 -13.48
N ALA A 13 -17.13 3.78 -13.88
CA ALA A 13 -17.95 4.07 -15.05
C ALA A 13 -18.80 5.33 -14.85
N ASN A 14 -19.10 5.70 -13.60
CA ASN A 14 -19.96 6.84 -13.26
C ASN A 14 -19.20 8.00 -12.61
N ALA A 15 -17.93 8.19 -12.95
CA ALA A 15 -17.00 9.14 -12.31
C ALA A 15 -17.36 10.65 -12.42
N SER A 16 -18.51 10.99 -12.99
CA SER A 16 -18.99 12.37 -13.22
C SER A 16 -19.97 12.90 -12.17
N THR A 17 -20.21 12.19 -11.07
CA THR A 17 -21.07 12.67 -9.98
C THR A 17 -20.41 13.75 -9.13
N ASP A 18 -21.20 14.60 -8.46
CA ASP A 18 -20.68 15.64 -7.55
C ASP A 18 -19.86 15.04 -6.39
N GLU A 19 -20.25 13.86 -5.90
CA GLU A 19 -19.48 13.09 -4.92
C GLU A 19 -18.08 12.74 -5.45
N SER A 20 -17.97 12.39 -6.73
CA SER A 20 -16.70 12.08 -7.39
C SER A 20 -15.79 13.31 -7.50
N ARG A 21 -16.36 14.53 -7.55
CA ARG A 21 -15.59 15.79 -7.57
C ARG A 21 -15.08 16.16 -6.19
N TYR A 22 -15.91 16.03 -5.16
CA TYR A 22 -15.50 16.25 -3.77
C TYR A 22 -14.37 15.30 -3.37
N ALA A 23 -14.53 14.02 -3.70
CA ALA A 23 -13.52 13.00 -3.47
C ALA A 23 -12.20 13.32 -4.16
N GLU A 24 -12.24 13.72 -5.43
CA GLU A 24 -11.04 14.11 -6.18
C GLU A 24 -10.31 15.28 -5.52
N GLN A 25 -11.01 16.33 -5.09
CA GLN A 25 -10.38 17.46 -4.41
C GLN A 25 -9.65 17.03 -3.13
N LYS A 26 -10.27 16.16 -2.33
CA LYS A 26 -9.65 15.63 -1.12
C LYS A 26 -8.46 14.73 -1.44
N LEU A 27 -8.60 13.81 -2.40
CA LEU A 27 -7.53 12.88 -2.76
C LEU A 27 -6.32 13.57 -3.40
N VAL A 28 -6.53 14.60 -4.22
CA VAL A 28 -5.45 15.42 -4.77
C VAL A 28 -4.69 16.17 -3.69
N SER A 29 -5.36 16.58 -2.59
CA SER A 29 -4.68 17.20 -1.45
C SER A 29 -3.77 16.24 -0.68
N ILE A 30 -4.03 14.93 -0.77
CA ILE A 30 -3.23 13.88 -0.13
C ILE A 30 -2.07 13.44 -1.05
N ILE A 31 -2.37 13.18 -2.33
CA ILE A 31 -1.41 12.73 -3.35
C ILE A 31 -1.55 13.61 -4.60
N ASN A 32 -0.48 14.32 -4.95
CA ASN A 32 -0.45 15.30 -6.06
C ASN A 32 -0.74 14.73 -7.47
N HIS A 33 -0.81 13.40 -7.63
CA HIS A 33 -1.12 12.78 -8.91
C HIS A 33 -2.39 11.93 -8.80
N PHE A 34 -3.42 12.37 -9.50
CA PHE A 34 -4.71 11.70 -9.54
C PHE A 34 -5.13 11.49 -11.01
N LYS A 35 -5.61 10.29 -11.33
CA LYS A 35 -6.06 9.91 -12.68
C LYS A 35 -7.40 9.17 -12.60
N LYS A 36 -8.38 9.64 -13.36
CA LYS A 36 -9.68 8.98 -13.53
C LYS A 36 -9.74 8.23 -14.85
N PHE A 37 -10.37 7.07 -14.81
CA PHE A 37 -10.69 6.26 -15.97
C PHE A 37 -12.14 5.81 -15.87
N GLN A 38 -12.83 5.79 -17.00
CA GLN A 38 -14.17 5.20 -17.13
C GLN A 38 -14.11 3.84 -17.85
N ASP A 39 -13.01 3.62 -18.59
CA ASP A 39 -12.77 2.47 -19.44
C ASP A 39 -11.69 1.58 -18.81
N LYS A 40 -11.97 0.28 -18.73
CA LYS A 40 -11.11 -0.71 -18.09
C LYS A 40 -9.82 -0.88 -18.87
N GLU A 41 -9.90 -0.97 -20.19
CA GLU A 41 -8.78 -1.26 -21.09
C GLU A 41 -7.77 -0.11 -21.06
N GLN A 42 -8.24 1.13 -21.08
CA GLN A 42 -7.40 2.31 -20.91
C GLN A 42 -6.74 2.35 -19.53
N CYS A 43 -7.48 2.02 -18.47
CA CYS A 43 -6.93 1.97 -17.11
C CYS A 43 -5.84 0.89 -17.00
N GLN A 44 -6.10 -0.30 -17.51
CA GLN A 44 -5.15 -1.42 -17.48
C GLN A 44 -3.88 -1.08 -18.26
N LYS A 45 -4.02 -0.59 -19.51
CA LYS A 45 -2.88 -0.16 -20.32
C LYS A 45 -2.08 0.96 -19.64
N TYR A 46 -2.75 1.88 -18.96
CA TYR A 46 -2.07 2.92 -18.19
C TYR A 46 -1.22 2.31 -17.06
N ILE A 47 -1.74 1.35 -16.31
CA ILE A 47 -1.02 0.70 -15.21
C ILE A 47 0.18 -0.11 -15.74
N GLU A 48 -0.01 -0.89 -16.80
CA GLU A 48 1.01 -1.76 -17.39
C GLU A 48 2.17 -0.97 -18.01
N THR A 49 1.91 0.24 -18.50
CA THR A 49 2.95 1.10 -19.10
C THR A 49 3.73 1.94 -18.08
N ARG A 50 3.40 1.85 -16.79
CA ARG A 50 4.12 2.55 -15.71
C ARG A 50 5.40 1.83 -15.31
N SER A 51 6.30 2.57 -14.69
CA SER A 51 7.51 1.97 -14.14
C SER A 51 7.15 1.11 -12.94
N GLU A 52 7.84 -0.02 -12.74
CA GLU A 52 7.72 -0.85 -11.54
C GLU A 52 8.07 -0.09 -10.24
N LYS A 53 8.78 1.04 -10.36
CA LYS A 53 9.12 1.95 -9.23
C LYS A 53 7.98 2.91 -8.88
N ASP A 54 7.00 3.07 -9.75
CA ASP A 54 5.84 3.91 -9.49
C ASP A 54 4.97 3.27 -8.41
N ARG A 55 4.30 4.10 -7.61
CA ARG A 55 3.49 3.66 -6.47
C ARG A 55 2.03 4.01 -6.73
N LEU A 56 1.28 3.04 -7.23
CA LEU A 56 -0.11 3.22 -7.64
C LEU A 56 -1.06 2.76 -6.55
N VAL A 57 -1.97 3.65 -6.18
CA VAL A 57 -3.12 3.37 -5.33
C VAL A 57 -4.36 3.35 -6.21
N MET A 58 -5.05 2.21 -6.28
CA MET A 58 -6.19 2.03 -7.18
C MET A 58 -7.50 2.06 -6.39
N ILE A 59 -8.46 2.85 -6.86
CA ILE A 59 -9.86 2.89 -6.40
C ILE A 59 -10.70 2.35 -7.55
N VAL A 60 -11.52 1.33 -7.29
CA VAL A 60 -12.37 0.70 -8.31
C VAL A 60 -13.80 0.54 -7.84
N SER A 61 -14.76 0.62 -8.76
CA SER A 61 -16.13 0.18 -8.48
C SER A 61 -16.19 -1.35 -8.31
N GLY A 62 -17.22 -1.87 -7.64
CA GLY A 62 -17.34 -3.32 -7.39
C GLY A 62 -17.32 -4.17 -8.66
N ARG A 63 -18.10 -3.76 -9.68
CA ARG A 63 -18.19 -4.46 -10.97
C ARG A 63 -16.85 -4.41 -11.72
N LEU A 64 -16.32 -3.22 -11.97
CA LEU A 64 -15.06 -3.06 -12.72
C LEU A 64 -13.88 -3.67 -11.95
N GLY A 65 -13.90 -3.58 -10.62
CA GLY A 65 -12.91 -4.19 -9.75
C GLY A 65 -12.81 -5.70 -9.93
N LYS A 66 -13.94 -6.40 -9.97
CA LYS A 66 -13.97 -7.85 -10.21
C LYS A 66 -13.33 -8.26 -11.53
N GLU A 67 -13.37 -7.37 -12.53
CA GLU A 67 -12.84 -7.61 -13.86
C GLU A 67 -11.36 -7.24 -14.02
N ILE A 68 -10.91 -6.12 -13.43
CA ILE A 68 -9.55 -5.60 -13.61
C ILE A 68 -8.57 -6.07 -12.53
N VAL A 69 -9.02 -6.29 -11.29
CA VAL A 69 -8.13 -6.67 -10.19
C VAL A 69 -7.37 -7.97 -10.50
N PRO A 70 -8.00 -9.03 -11.06
CA PRO A 70 -7.28 -10.24 -11.43
C PRO A 70 -6.14 -10.01 -12.44
N SER A 71 -6.24 -9.01 -13.32
CA SER A 71 -5.21 -8.72 -14.34
C SER A 71 -4.12 -7.76 -13.87
N VAL A 72 -4.32 -7.01 -12.78
CA VAL A 72 -3.32 -6.01 -12.33
C VAL A 72 -2.77 -6.26 -10.92
N HIS A 73 -3.38 -7.13 -10.11
CA HIS A 73 -2.96 -7.29 -8.71
C HIS A 73 -1.52 -7.80 -8.55
N TYR A 74 -0.98 -8.53 -9.52
CA TYR A 74 0.39 -9.04 -9.44
C TYR A 74 1.44 -7.97 -9.76
N LEU A 75 1.08 -6.88 -10.43
CA LEU A 75 2.00 -5.86 -10.88
C LEU A 75 2.64 -5.12 -9.70
N PRO A 76 3.98 -5.00 -9.63
CA PRO A 76 4.69 -4.44 -8.47
C PRO A 76 4.34 -2.97 -8.23
N GLN A 77 4.06 -2.20 -9.29
CA GLN A 77 3.65 -0.80 -9.20
C GLN A 77 2.28 -0.61 -8.54
N VAL A 78 1.42 -1.63 -8.52
CA VAL A 78 0.14 -1.58 -7.80
C VAL A 78 0.40 -1.91 -6.34
N MET A 79 0.27 -0.92 -5.45
CA MET A 79 0.53 -1.08 -4.02
C MET A 79 -0.73 -1.50 -3.24
N SER A 80 -1.81 -0.75 -3.43
CA SER A 80 -3.05 -0.90 -2.69
C SER A 80 -4.24 -0.73 -3.62
N ILE A 81 -5.27 -1.51 -3.37
CA ILE A 81 -6.53 -1.48 -4.11
C ILE A 81 -7.66 -1.28 -3.09
N TYR A 82 -8.54 -0.32 -3.36
CA TYR A 82 -9.76 -0.06 -2.59
C TYR A 82 -10.96 -0.25 -3.51
N VAL A 83 -11.94 -1.02 -3.06
CA VAL A 83 -13.20 -1.21 -3.77
C VAL A 83 -14.23 -0.27 -3.18
N TYR A 84 -14.65 0.74 -3.95
CA TYR A 84 -15.70 1.67 -3.56
C TYR A 84 -17.03 1.23 -4.18
N CYS A 85 -17.96 0.72 -3.39
CA CYS A 85 -19.24 0.26 -3.89
C CYS A 85 -20.33 0.24 -2.81
N MET A 86 -21.59 0.37 -3.25
CA MET A 86 -22.75 0.28 -2.35
C MET A 86 -23.02 -1.16 -1.87
N ASP A 87 -22.69 -2.16 -2.70
CA ASP A 87 -22.93 -3.57 -2.39
C ASP A 87 -21.68 -4.24 -1.80
N LYS A 88 -21.40 -3.96 -0.53
CA LYS A 88 -20.20 -4.44 0.16
C LYS A 88 -20.13 -5.97 0.23
N LYS A 89 -21.21 -6.64 0.67
CA LYS A 89 -21.22 -8.08 0.96
C LYS A 89 -20.87 -8.94 -0.26
N SER A 90 -21.42 -8.60 -1.42
CA SER A 90 -21.15 -9.32 -2.67
C SER A 90 -19.70 -9.19 -3.11
N ASN A 91 -19.07 -8.03 -2.83
CA ASN A 91 -17.72 -7.74 -3.28
C ASN A 91 -16.63 -8.22 -2.32
N GLU A 92 -16.90 -8.35 -1.03
CA GLU A 92 -15.96 -8.88 -0.05
C GLU A 92 -15.49 -10.30 -0.38
N GLN A 93 -16.36 -11.15 -0.90
CA GLN A 93 -16.05 -12.54 -1.21
C GLN A 93 -14.93 -12.69 -2.26
N TRP A 94 -14.92 -11.86 -3.30
CA TRP A 94 -13.87 -11.89 -4.31
C TRP A 94 -12.69 -11.02 -3.91
N ALA A 95 -12.92 -9.88 -3.26
CA ALA A 95 -11.89 -8.96 -2.80
C ALA A 95 -10.91 -9.65 -1.84
N GLY A 96 -11.41 -10.47 -0.91
CA GLY A 96 -10.59 -11.19 0.07
C GLY A 96 -9.60 -12.19 -0.54
N LYS A 97 -9.72 -12.52 -1.84
CA LYS A 97 -8.78 -13.39 -2.54
C LYS A 97 -7.47 -12.68 -2.93
N PHE A 98 -7.45 -11.35 -2.89
CA PHE A 98 -6.34 -10.55 -3.38
C PHE A 98 -5.72 -9.74 -2.23
N ALA A 99 -4.49 -10.09 -1.84
CA ALA A 99 -3.81 -9.47 -0.70
C ALA A 99 -3.59 -7.94 -0.82
N LYS A 100 -3.60 -7.41 -2.06
CA LYS A 100 -3.49 -5.97 -2.31
C LYS A 100 -4.80 -5.22 -2.16
N VAL A 101 -5.93 -5.92 -2.11
CA VAL A 101 -7.22 -5.30 -1.82
C VAL A 101 -7.32 -5.05 -0.33
N LYS A 102 -7.21 -3.77 0.06
CA LYS A 102 -7.15 -3.35 1.47
C LYS A 102 -8.54 -3.25 2.10
N ALA A 103 -9.53 -2.86 1.32
CA ALA A 103 -10.88 -2.63 1.82
C ALA A 103 -11.94 -2.63 0.72
N VAL A 104 -13.15 -3.06 1.12
CA VAL A 104 -14.40 -2.76 0.42
C VAL A 104 -15.16 -1.72 1.24
N VAL A 105 -15.39 -0.56 0.65
CA VAL A 105 -15.85 0.66 1.32
C VAL A 105 -17.12 1.17 0.66
N VAL A 106 -18.09 1.57 1.47
CA VAL A 106 -19.38 2.13 1.01
C VAL A 106 -19.38 3.65 1.12
N GLN A 107 -18.78 4.18 2.19
CA GLN A 107 -18.80 5.62 2.48
C GLN A 107 -17.55 6.30 1.95
N LEU A 108 -17.74 7.43 1.28
CA LEU A 108 -16.64 8.17 0.67
C LEU A 108 -15.64 8.71 1.71
N ASP A 109 -16.11 9.23 2.84
CA ASP A 109 -15.24 9.75 3.89
C ASP A 109 -14.38 8.64 4.51
N GLU A 110 -14.93 7.43 4.67
CA GLU A 110 -14.18 6.25 5.10
C GLU A 110 -13.08 5.90 4.09
N LEU A 111 -13.37 5.99 2.79
CA LEU A 111 -12.38 5.73 1.73
C LEU A 111 -11.22 6.72 1.80
N ILE A 112 -11.52 8.01 1.89
CA ILE A 112 -10.53 9.07 1.95
C ILE A 112 -9.64 8.89 3.20
N SER A 113 -10.26 8.69 4.37
CA SER A 113 -9.54 8.51 5.63
C SER A 113 -8.60 7.30 5.62
N ARG A 114 -9.04 6.18 5.03
CA ARG A 114 -8.19 4.98 4.89
C ARG A 114 -7.00 5.24 3.98
N ILE A 115 -7.22 5.86 2.82
CA ILE A 115 -6.14 6.18 1.87
C ILE A 115 -5.13 7.14 2.52
N GLU A 116 -5.61 8.16 3.24
CA GLU A 116 -4.77 9.12 3.94
C GLU A 116 -3.91 8.43 5.01
N THR A 117 -4.52 7.61 5.86
CA THR A 117 -3.83 6.86 6.92
C THR A 117 -2.76 5.94 6.34
N ASP A 118 -3.10 5.18 5.31
CA ASP A 118 -2.16 4.27 4.65
C ASP A 118 -1.01 5.06 4.00
N HIS A 119 -1.30 6.19 3.35
CA HIS A 119 -0.29 7.05 2.75
C HIS A 119 0.67 7.65 3.80
N GLN A 120 0.16 8.10 4.94
CA GLN A 120 0.98 8.62 6.05
C GLN A 120 1.88 7.53 6.63
N SER A 121 1.35 6.31 6.85
CA SER A 121 2.16 5.19 7.36
C SER A 121 3.34 4.86 6.45
N HIS A 122 3.15 4.94 5.12
CA HIS A 122 4.22 4.73 4.15
C HIS A 122 5.27 5.85 4.14
N LYS A 123 4.93 7.09 4.52
CA LYS A 123 5.90 8.19 4.69
C LYS A 123 6.78 7.95 5.91
N THR A 124 6.17 7.71 7.07
CA THR A 124 6.89 7.49 8.33
C THR A 124 7.82 6.29 8.26
N VAL A 125 7.40 5.20 7.62
CA VAL A 125 8.22 4.00 7.45
C VAL A 125 9.41 4.26 6.52
N LYS A 126 9.24 4.97 5.40
CA LYS A 126 10.34 5.30 4.48
C LYS A 126 11.35 6.26 5.12
N GLU A 127 10.89 7.19 5.96
CA GLU A 127 11.76 8.07 6.76
C GLU A 127 12.51 7.28 7.84
N SER A 128 11.85 6.34 8.52
CA SER A 128 12.46 5.51 9.58
C SER A 128 13.52 4.54 9.05
N PHE A 129 13.40 4.08 7.79
CA PHE A 129 14.43 3.25 7.15
C PHE A 129 15.62 4.05 6.60
N SER A 130 15.59 5.38 6.65
CA SER A 130 16.76 6.23 6.36
C SER A 130 17.69 6.30 7.57
N ILE A 131 18.05 5.15 8.16
CA ILE A 131 19.11 5.10 9.16
C ILE A 131 20.43 5.27 8.40
N ASN A 132 20.94 6.50 8.38
CA ASN A 132 22.32 6.76 7.99
C ASN A 132 23.22 5.96 8.93
N SER A 133 23.79 4.86 8.42
CA SER A 133 24.90 4.20 9.09
C SER A 133 26.07 5.17 9.01
N PHE A 134 26.25 5.98 10.05
CA PHE A 134 27.46 6.77 10.20
C PHE A 134 28.60 5.79 10.43
N THR A 135 29.44 5.60 9.41
CA THR A 135 30.76 5.01 9.57
C THR A 135 31.57 5.92 10.48
N ALA A 136 31.62 5.60 11.76
CA ALA A 136 32.56 6.20 12.69
C ALA A 136 33.96 5.65 12.38
N SER A 137 34.73 6.40 11.61
CA SER A 137 36.19 6.38 11.57
C SER A 137 36.61 7.83 11.86
N ALA A 138 37.46 8.19 12.82
CA ALA A 138 38.52 7.49 13.54
C ALA A 138 38.64 8.15 14.95
N ASN A 139 39.16 7.49 16.01
CA ASN A 139 40.59 7.29 16.20
C ASN A 139 40.90 6.24 17.30
N ALA A 140 41.84 5.36 16.94
CA ALA A 140 42.94 4.80 17.73
C ALA A 140 42.65 4.04 19.06
N GLY A 141 42.80 2.71 19.01
CA GLY A 141 43.02 1.88 20.19
C GLY A 141 42.80 0.38 19.98
N ASN A 142 43.75 -0.27 19.30
CA ASN A 142 44.14 -1.69 19.42
C ASN A 142 43.10 -2.78 19.80
N SER A 143 42.60 -3.52 18.81
CA SER A 143 42.62 -5.00 18.89
C SER A 143 42.50 -5.67 17.52
N THR A 144 43.60 -6.32 17.15
CA THR A 144 43.75 -7.25 16.02
C THR A 144 43.22 -8.63 16.40
N MET A 145 42.19 -9.11 15.70
CA MET A 145 42.05 -10.47 15.15
C MET A 145 40.98 -10.34 14.05
N GLY A 146 41.28 -10.50 12.76
CA GLY A 146 41.53 -11.81 12.16
C GLY A 146 40.30 -12.21 11.32
N VAL A 147 40.32 -11.77 10.06
CA VAL A 147 39.50 -12.16 8.90
C VAL A 147 38.68 -13.46 9.03
N ASN A 148 37.40 -13.41 8.68
CA ASN A 148 36.81 -14.37 7.73
C ASN A 148 35.45 -13.88 7.21
N GLY A 149 35.49 -13.24 6.04
CA GLY A 149 34.32 -13.09 5.20
C GLY A 149 33.87 -14.47 4.73
N ARG A 150 32.69 -14.89 5.18
CA ARG A 150 31.95 -16.00 4.60
C ARG A 150 30.48 -15.61 4.56
N PHE A 151 30.10 -14.92 3.48
CA PHE A 151 28.70 -14.75 3.13
C PHE A 151 28.14 -16.12 2.76
N LEU A 152 27.40 -16.73 3.69
CA LEU A 152 26.51 -17.84 3.39
C LEU A 152 25.16 -17.22 3.03
N PHE A 153 24.88 -17.10 1.73
CA PHE A 153 23.51 -17.08 1.25
C PHE A 153 22.93 -18.46 1.50
N SER A 154 22.13 -18.62 2.55
CA SER A 154 21.17 -19.71 2.62
C SER A 154 19.83 -19.19 2.09
N GLU A 155 19.47 -19.59 0.88
CA GLU A 155 18.09 -19.61 0.43
C GLU A 155 17.25 -20.44 1.41
N GLY A 156 16.04 -19.97 1.74
CA GLY A 156 15.14 -20.75 2.59
C GLY A 156 13.88 -19.99 2.99
N ARG A 157 12.89 -19.99 2.09
CA ARG A 157 11.44 -19.83 2.30
C ARG A 157 11.00 -18.83 3.38
N VAL A 158 10.46 -17.70 2.92
CA VAL A 158 9.55 -16.88 3.73
C VAL A 158 8.22 -17.64 3.83
N ASP A 159 8.08 -18.48 4.86
CA ASP A 159 6.78 -19.04 5.22
C ASP A 159 5.88 -17.90 5.72
N PHE A 160 4.77 -17.76 5.02
CA PHE A 160 3.71 -16.78 5.25
C PHE A 160 2.80 -17.32 6.36
N LEU A 161 3.02 -16.95 7.62
CA LEU A 161 2.15 -17.13 8.80
C LEU A 161 2.83 -16.30 9.92
N LYS A 162 2.20 -15.47 10.76
CA LYS A 162 0.83 -15.44 11.26
C LYS A 162 0.58 -14.03 11.80
N VAL A 163 -0.56 -13.46 11.41
CA VAL A 163 -1.26 -12.39 12.13
C VAL A 163 -1.54 -12.86 13.57
N GLU A 164 -1.58 -11.94 14.53
CA GLU A 164 -1.79 -12.12 15.98
C GLU A 164 -0.54 -12.22 16.87
N ALA A 165 0.15 -11.09 17.04
CA ALA A 165 1.02 -10.88 18.21
C ALA A 165 0.98 -9.41 18.65
N LEU A 166 -0.20 -8.91 19.08
CA LEU A 166 -0.28 -7.62 19.80
C LEU A 166 -1.50 -7.45 20.71
N LYS A 167 -2.19 -8.54 21.09
CA LYS A 167 -3.27 -8.49 22.09
C LYS A 167 -2.93 -9.04 23.48
N CYS A 168 -1.70 -9.51 23.73
CA CYS A 168 -1.35 -10.17 25.00
C CYS A 168 -0.40 -9.40 25.94
N ILE A 169 -0.09 -8.11 25.70
CA ILE A 169 0.87 -7.39 26.58
C ILE A 169 0.24 -6.28 27.45
N THR A 170 -1.03 -5.90 27.26
CA THR A 170 -1.62 -4.86 28.12
C THR A 170 -3.00 -5.28 28.60
N LEU A 171 -3.03 -6.12 29.63
CA LEU A 171 -3.97 -6.12 30.78
C LEU A 171 -3.61 -7.30 31.71
N ALA A 172 -2.33 -7.38 32.08
CA ALA A 172 -1.86 -8.12 33.26
C ALA A 172 -1.17 -7.10 34.19
N SER A 173 -1.96 -6.18 34.73
CA SER A 173 -1.56 -5.25 35.79
C SER A 173 -2.78 -4.72 36.52
N THR A 174 -3.61 -5.61 37.08
CA THR A 174 -4.45 -5.27 38.24
C THR A 174 -4.79 -6.56 38.99
N VAL A 175 -3.84 -7.01 39.82
CA VAL A 175 -4.10 -7.95 40.91
C VAL A 175 -3.39 -7.37 42.14
N GLU A 176 -4.18 -7.24 43.22
CA GLU A 176 -3.79 -7.14 44.63
C GLU A 176 -3.15 -5.84 45.14
N LEU A 177 -3.98 -5.01 45.79
CA LEU A 177 -4.15 -5.00 47.26
C LEU A 177 -5.53 -4.46 47.63
#